data_AF-A0A9W4Q2C4-F1
#
_entry.id   AF-A0A9W4Q2C4-F1
#
_cell.length_a   1.000
_cell.length_b   1.000
_cell.length_c   1.000
_cell.angle_alpha   90.00
_cell.angle_beta   90.00
_cell.angle_gamma   90.00
#
_symmetry.space_group_name_H-M   'P 1'
#
loop_
_entity.id
_entity.type
_entity.pdbx_description
1 polymer ?
#
loop_
_entity_poly.entity_id
_entity_poly.type
_entity_poly.pdbx_seq_one_letter_code
_entity_poly.pdbx_strand_id
1 'polypeptide(L)'
;MANSVTQSADSAPASSTPSSVPPVDLNVLRADIDRIDAAMHALLMERGDIIDRLIAFKRTQGPGSAFRPAREAAMMRRLAERHRGILPLDTAESIWRVIIGTFTYVQAPYSVHADISGGDGPMRDSARFHFGFTVPYIAHTSAEAVIRAVADSNGDLGIFRPDGAAASGPWWTGLTGPGAPKIIARLPFIDRPQHPAATPVFVIAQPLTDGGSSEVRLVAATVERWREEARIAIVRLGGQVLGSAGVRDGLSLLVSVPGTVTLEALDKALTAERLGRIDLSEIGSHAEVFVLDRPGMGG
;
A
#
# COMPACT_ATOMS: atom_id res chain seq x y z
N MET A 1 -88.64 0.03 40.07
CA MET A 1 -88.90 -1.31 40.63
C MET A 1 -87.69 -2.17 40.31
N ALA A 2 -87.12 -2.78 41.34
CA ALA A 2 -85.90 -3.58 41.25
C ALA A 2 -86.14 -4.89 40.47
N ASN A 3 -85.10 -5.39 39.80
CA ASN A 3 -84.76 -6.81 39.85
C ASN A 3 -83.32 -7.08 39.37
N SER A 4 -82.65 -7.92 40.14
CA SER A 4 -81.26 -8.37 40.04
C SER A 4 -80.99 -9.25 38.82
N VAL A 5 -79.80 -9.14 38.22
CA VAL A 5 -79.12 -10.23 37.50
C VAL A 5 -77.59 -10.12 37.70
N THR A 6 -77.08 -11.06 38.49
CA THR A 6 -75.84 -11.85 38.34
C THR A 6 -74.60 -11.24 37.67
N GLN A 7 -73.52 -11.10 38.46
CA GLN A 7 -72.16 -10.83 38.02
C GLN A 7 -71.41 -12.17 37.84
N SER A 8 -71.01 -12.50 36.61
CA SER A 8 -70.12 -13.62 36.31
C SER A 8 -69.08 -13.22 35.27
N ALA A 9 -67.82 -13.34 35.69
CA ALA A 9 -66.59 -13.58 34.95
C ALA A 9 -66.49 -13.11 33.49
N ASP A 10 -65.60 -12.13 33.25
CA ASP A 10 -64.78 -12.13 32.05
C ASP A 10 -63.33 -11.77 32.43
N SER A 11 -62.40 -12.65 32.06
CA SER A 11 -60.98 -12.58 32.41
C SER A 11 -60.16 -12.59 31.13
N ALA A 12 -59.63 -11.44 30.73
CA ALA A 12 -58.38 -11.24 29.98
C ALA A 12 -58.15 -9.72 29.76
N PRO A 13 -56.92 -9.20 29.56
CA PRO A 13 -55.69 -9.92 29.23
C PRO A 13 -54.51 -9.60 30.18
N ALA A 14 -53.70 -10.62 30.49
CA ALA A 14 -52.32 -10.40 30.95
C ALA A 14 -51.39 -10.51 29.74
N SER A 15 -51.14 -9.37 29.10
CA SER A 15 -50.08 -9.22 28.11
C SER A 15 -48.74 -9.18 28.85
N SER A 16 -48.06 -10.32 28.96
CA SER A 16 -46.69 -10.35 29.45
C SER A 16 -45.87 -11.37 28.68
N THR A 17 -45.18 -10.91 27.65
CA THR A 17 -43.96 -11.55 27.16
C THR A 17 -42.81 -10.58 27.34
N PRO A 18 -41.98 -10.71 28.40
CA PRO A 18 -40.65 -10.17 28.37
C PRO A 18 -39.78 -11.15 27.58
N SER A 19 -39.34 -10.75 26.37
CA SER A 19 -38.16 -11.36 25.77
C SER A 19 -36.94 -10.92 26.56
N SER A 20 -36.59 -11.64 27.62
CA SER A 20 -35.33 -11.43 28.33
C SER A 20 -34.30 -12.43 27.81
N VAL A 21 -33.41 -11.95 26.94
CA VAL A 21 -32.10 -12.60 26.74
C VAL A 21 -31.46 -12.72 28.14
N PRO A 22 -30.98 -13.89 28.56
CA PRO A 22 -30.37 -14.05 29.88
C PRO A 22 -29.20 -13.06 30.03
N PRO A 23 -29.00 -12.45 31.21
CA PRO A 23 -27.96 -11.47 31.42
C PRO A 23 -26.60 -12.14 31.21
N VAL A 24 -25.91 -11.77 30.12
CA VAL A 24 -24.53 -12.18 29.90
C VAL A 24 -23.68 -11.54 30.99
N ASP A 25 -22.99 -12.35 31.78
CA ASP A 25 -22.12 -11.86 32.85
C ASP A 25 -20.95 -11.09 32.23
N LEU A 26 -20.84 -9.81 32.57
CA LEU A 26 -19.77 -8.93 32.13
C LEU A 26 -18.38 -9.49 32.46
N ASN A 27 -18.25 -10.22 33.57
CA ASN A 27 -16.98 -10.84 33.95
C ASN A 27 -16.58 -11.98 33.00
N VAL A 28 -17.56 -12.73 32.49
CA VAL A 28 -17.30 -13.79 31.49
C VAL A 28 -16.80 -13.16 30.19
N LEU A 29 -17.44 -12.08 29.72
CA LEU A 29 -17.01 -11.37 28.50
C LEU A 29 -15.58 -10.80 28.64
N ARG A 30 -15.23 -10.25 29.81
CA ARG A 30 -13.89 -9.74 30.09
C ARG A 30 -12.85 -10.85 30.11
N ALA A 31 -13.15 -11.97 30.78
CA ALA A 31 -12.25 -13.13 30.79
C ALA A 31 -12.00 -13.69 29.37
N ASP A 32 -13.00 -13.65 28.49
CA ASP A 32 -12.84 -14.02 27.10
C ASP A 32 -11.95 -13.06 26.31
N ILE A 33 -12.04 -11.74 26.56
CA ILE A 33 -11.13 -10.74 25.98
C ILE A 33 -9.70 -10.98 26.45
N ASP A 34 -9.48 -11.13 27.76
CA ASP A 34 -8.16 -11.38 28.34
C ASP A 34 -7.51 -12.65 27.76
N ARG A 35 -8.30 -13.71 27.57
CA ARG A 35 -7.85 -14.94 26.91
C ARG A 35 -7.41 -14.70 25.46
N ILE A 36 -8.16 -13.89 24.71
CA ILE A 36 -7.82 -13.54 23.33
C ILE A 36 -6.55 -12.69 23.29
N ASP A 37 -6.42 -11.71 24.17
CA ASP A 37 -5.25 -10.83 24.25
C ASP A 37 -3.97 -11.62 24.58
N ALA A 38 -4.05 -12.54 25.54
CA ALA A 38 -2.95 -13.44 25.85
C ALA A 38 -2.56 -14.32 24.65
N ALA A 39 -3.53 -14.84 23.91
CA ALA A 39 -3.28 -15.64 22.72
C ALA A 39 -2.67 -14.81 21.57
N MET A 40 -3.15 -13.57 21.35
CA MET A 40 -2.57 -12.67 20.35
C MET A 40 -1.11 -12.36 20.66
N HIS A 41 -0.79 -12.07 21.92
CA HIS A 41 0.58 -11.83 22.35
C HIS A 41 1.47 -13.06 22.14
N ALA A 42 1.00 -14.25 22.56
CA ALA A 42 1.73 -15.51 22.36
C ALA A 42 2.02 -15.78 20.86
N LEU A 43 1.04 -15.55 19.98
CA LEU A 43 1.21 -15.71 18.53
C LEU A 43 2.21 -14.71 17.94
N LEU A 44 2.31 -13.49 18.49
CA LEU A 44 3.32 -12.52 18.09
C LEU A 44 4.73 -12.97 18.51
N MET A 45 4.87 -13.57 19.70
CA MET A 45 6.15 -14.13 20.16
C MET A 45 6.57 -15.33 19.30
N GLU A 46 5.64 -16.27 19.03
CA GLU A 46 5.89 -17.41 18.14
C GLU A 46 6.30 -16.95 16.72
N ARG A 47 5.67 -15.89 16.21
CA ARG A 47 6.08 -15.26 14.95
C ARG A 47 7.50 -14.73 15.02
N GLY A 48 7.92 -14.16 16.15
CA GLY A 48 9.31 -13.75 16.39
C GLY A 48 10.29 -14.91 16.32
N ASP A 49 9.99 -16.02 16.99
CA ASP A 49 10.84 -17.23 16.96
C ASP A 49 10.99 -17.80 15.52
N ILE A 50 9.96 -17.68 14.69
CA ILE A 50 10.04 -18.03 13.25
C ILE A 50 10.96 -17.07 12.51
N ILE A 51 10.88 -15.78 12.78
CA ILE A 51 11.73 -14.76 12.15
C ILE A 51 13.21 -14.95 12.53
N ASP A 52 13.52 -15.26 13.79
CA ASP A 52 14.88 -15.53 14.22
C ASP A 52 15.50 -16.73 13.48
N ARG A 53 14.72 -17.80 13.32
CA ARG A 53 15.11 -18.96 12.51
C ARG A 53 15.32 -18.59 11.03
N LEU A 54 14.47 -17.72 10.48
CA LEU A 54 14.59 -17.22 9.11
C LEU A 54 15.86 -16.38 8.92
N ILE A 55 16.22 -15.53 9.88
CA ILE A 55 17.46 -14.74 9.88
C ILE A 55 18.67 -15.67 9.90
N ALA A 56 18.68 -16.66 10.80
CA ALA A 56 19.74 -17.66 10.89
C ALA A 56 19.91 -18.42 9.57
N PHE A 57 18.80 -18.80 8.92
CA PHE A 57 18.83 -19.47 7.62
C PHE A 57 19.41 -18.57 6.51
N LYS A 58 18.94 -17.33 6.38
CA LYS A 58 19.39 -16.40 5.33
C LYS A 58 20.89 -16.08 5.42
N ARG A 59 21.47 -16.02 6.63
CA ARG A 59 22.93 -15.84 6.81
C ARG A 59 23.75 -16.93 6.13
N THR A 60 23.19 -18.11 5.89
CA THR A 60 23.89 -19.24 5.25
C THR A 60 23.77 -19.26 3.72
N GLN A 61 22.85 -18.48 3.13
CA GLN A 61 22.54 -18.46 1.69
C GLN A 61 22.95 -17.16 0.98
N GLY A 62 23.52 -16.20 1.71
CA GLY A 62 23.90 -14.87 1.20
C GLY A 62 22.79 -13.82 1.35
N PRO A 63 23.10 -12.54 1.08
CA PRO A 63 22.16 -11.44 1.30
C PRO A 63 21.05 -11.45 0.22
N GLY A 64 19.82 -11.79 0.62
CA GLY A 64 18.62 -11.54 -0.16
C GLY A 64 17.86 -10.34 0.41
N SER A 65 17.11 -9.60 -0.42
CA SER A 65 16.33 -8.46 0.05
C SER A 65 15.31 -8.89 1.14
N ALA A 66 15.30 -8.15 2.26
CA ALA A 66 14.34 -8.32 3.33
C ALA A 66 12.91 -7.94 2.88
N PHE A 67 12.81 -7.04 1.90
CA PHE A 67 11.55 -6.57 1.34
C PHE A 67 11.00 -7.56 0.32
N ARG A 68 9.71 -7.86 0.43
CA ARG A 68 9.01 -8.75 -0.51
C ARG A 68 7.67 -8.13 -0.92
N PRO A 69 7.69 -7.04 -1.71
CA PRO A 69 6.49 -6.26 -2.05
C PRO A 69 5.35 -7.09 -2.62
N ALA A 70 5.63 -8.05 -3.50
CA ALA A 70 4.60 -8.93 -4.07
C ALA A 70 3.92 -9.80 -2.99
N ARG A 71 4.71 -10.33 -2.05
CA ARG A 71 4.20 -11.13 -0.92
C ARG A 71 3.35 -10.27 0.02
N GLU A 72 3.80 -9.05 0.31
CA GLU A 72 3.05 -8.11 1.15
C GLU A 72 1.73 -7.70 0.50
N ALA A 73 1.74 -7.34 -0.78
CA ALA A 73 0.53 -7.04 -1.55
C ALA A 73 -0.47 -8.20 -1.51
N ALA A 74 -0.02 -9.43 -1.79
CA ALA A 74 -0.87 -10.62 -1.71
C ALA A 74 -1.41 -10.87 -0.29
N MET A 75 -0.63 -10.58 0.75
CA MET A 75 -1.09 -10.68 2.14
C MET A 75 -2.17 -9.65 2.45
N MET A 76 -1.98 -8.40 2.03
CA MET A 76 -2.95 -7.32 2.26
C MET A 76 -4.24 -7.54 1.48
N ARG A 77 -4.15 -8.04 0.24
CA ARG A 77 -5.30 -8.47 -0.56
C ARG A 77 -6.13 -9.50 0.19
N ARG A 78 -5.50 -10.59 0.66
CA ARG A 78 -6.18 -11.63 1.47
C ARG A 78 -6.73 -11.11 2.79
N LEU A 79 -6.04 -10.16 3.44
CA LEU A 79 -6.52 -9.54 4.68
C LEU A 79 -7.83 -8.78 4.42
N ALA A 80 -7.87 -7.93 3.39
CA ALA A 80 -9.06 -7.19 3.01
C ALA A 80 -10.22 -8.12 2.59
N GLU A 81 -9.94 -9.11 1.74
CA GLU A 81 -10.95 -10.04 1.22
C GLU A 81 -11.64 -10.83 2.33
N ARG A 82 -10.92 -11.21 3.40
CA ARG A 82 -11.48 -11.98 4.53
C ARG A 82 -12.00 -11.12 5.68
N HIS A 83 -11.81 -9.79 5.64
CA HIS A 83 -12.16 -8.89 6.75
C HIS A 83 -13.67 -8.76 6.94
N ARG A 84 -14.18 -9.06 8.14
CA ARG A 84 -15.61 -9.03 8.47
C ARG A 84 -15.80 -8.61 9.94
N GLY A 85 -17.01 -8.19 10.30
CA GLY A 85 -17.36 -7.81 11.67
C GLY A 85 -17.25 -6.32 11.95
N ILE A 86 -17.34 -5.95 13.24
CA ILE A 86 -17.44 -4.54 13.68
C ILE A 86 -16.11 -3.79 13.71
N LEU A 87 -14.97 -4.49 13.63
CA LEU A 87 -13.65 -3.87 13.65
C LEU A 87 -13.42 -3.13 12.32
N PRO A 88 -13.07 -1.83 12.32
CA PRO A 88 -12.72 -1.11 11.09
C PRO A 88 -11.54 -1.75 10.36
N LEU A 89 -11.60 -1.81 9.03
CA LEU A 89 -10.51 -2.36 8.22
C LEU A 89 -9.20 -1.58 8.41
N ASP A 90 -9.27 -0.26 8.61
CA ASP A 90 -8.11 0.59 8.88
C ASP A 90 -7.31 0.11 10.10
N THR A 91 -8.02 -0.34 11.14
CA THR A 91 -7.40 -0.88 12.35
C THR A 91 -6.72 -2.22 12.05
N ALA A 92 -7.38 -3.13 11.34
CA ALA A 92 -6.80 -4.42 10.99
C ALA A 92 -5.58 -4.26 10.06
N GLU A 93 -5.67 -3.40 9.05
CA GLU A 93 -4.56 -3.11 8.14
C GLU A 93 -3.38 -2.48 8.87
N SER A 94 -3.60 -1.43 9.67
CA SER A 94 -2.51 -0.74 10.38
C SER A 94 -1.78 -1.67 11.35
N ILE A 95 -2.49 -2.53 12.09
CA ILE A 95 -1.86 -3.56 12.94
C ILE A 95 -0.97 -4.48 12.10
N TRP A 96 -1.48 -4.98 10.97
CA TRP A 96 -0.69 -5.85 10.09
C TRP A 96 0.53 -5.14 9.49
N ARG A 97 0.38 -3.88 9.08
CA ARG A 97 1.48 -3.05 8.56
C ARG A 97 2.57 -2.85 9.62
N VAL A 98 2.19 -2.54 10.86
CA VAL A 98 3.13 -2.38 11.98
C VAL A 98 3.86 -3.70 12.26
N ILE A 99 3.15 -4.83 12.28
CA ILE A 99 3.76 -6.15 12.45
C ILE A 99 4.76 -6.43 11.33
N ILE A 100 4.36 -6.23 10.07
CA ILE A 100 5.24 -6.46 8.91
C ILE A 100 6.47 -5.57 8.98
N GLY A 101 6.30 -4.25 9.10
CA GLY A 101 7.39 -3.28 9.15
C GLY A 101 8.37 -3.55 10.29
N THR A 102 7.87 -3.84 11.49
CA THR A 102 8.70 -4.14 12.66
C THR A 102 9.53 -5.41 12.45
N PHE A 103 8.92 -6.50 11.97
CA PHE A 103 9.66 -7.74 11.76
C PHE A 103 10.57 -7.70 10.52
N THR A 104 10.30 -6.85 9.54
CA THR A 104 11.25 -6.56 8.45
C THR A 104 12.46 -5.81 9.01
N TYR A 105 12.25 -4.81 9.87
CA TYR A 105 13.32 -4.07 10.53
C TYR A 105 14.19 -4.95 11.43
N VAL A 106 13.59 -5.88 12.19
CA VAL A 106 14.33 -6.86 13.00
C VAL A 106 15.21 -7.78 12.16
N GLN A 107 14.76 -8.15 10.95
CA GLN A 107 15.58 -8.96 10.03
C GLN A 107 16.76 -8.19 9.45
N ALA A 108 16.53 -6.95 9.04
CA ALA A 108 17.53 -6.07 8.45
C ALA A 108 17.15 -4.61 8.78
N PRO A 109 17.86 -3.94 9.70
CA PRO A 109 17.56 -2.55 10.03
C PRO A 109 17.68 -1.66 8.79
N TYR A 110 16.68 -0.79 8.61
CA TYR A 110 16.58 0.14 7.49
C TYR A 110 15.86 1.42 7.94
N SER A 111 16.04 2.50 7.19
CA SER A 111 15.35 3.77 7.35
C SER A 111 14.38 4.04 6.20
N VAL A 112 13.39 4.89 6.45
CA VAL A 112 12.49 5.42 5.41
C VAL A 112 12.81 6.90 5.19
N HIS A 113 13.31 7.21 4.01
CA HIS A 113 13.63 8.56 3.54
C HIS A 113 12.39 9.14 2.84
N ALA A 114 11.90 10.28 3.30
CA ALA A 114 10.63 10.83 2.85
C ALA A 114 10.78 12.23 2.26
N ASP A 115 10.22 12.45 1.07
CA ASP A 115 10.12 13.78 0.48
C ASP A 115 8.99 14.57 1.12
N ILE A 116 9.33 15.64 1.83
CA ILE A 116 8.38 16.52 2.52
C ILE A 116 8.15 17.85 1.79
N SER A 117 8.62 17.99 0.55
CA SER A 117 8.42 19.20 -0.27
C SER A 117 6.93 19.55 -0.44
N GLY A 118 6.07 18.54 -0.51
CA GLY A 118 4.60 18.68 -0.59
C GLY A 118 3.89 18.75 0.77
N GLY A 119 4.63 18.87 1.88
CA GLY A 119 4.13 18.88 3.26
C GLY A 119 4.45 17.60 4.03
N ASP A 120 5.01 17.75 5.24
CA ASP A 120 5.43 16.63 6.10
C ASP A 120 4.26 15.83 6.69
N GLY A 121 3.15 16.50 7.06
CA GLY A 121 2.03 15.84 7.75
C GLY A 121 1.49 14.61 7.01
N PRO A 122 0.96 14.75 5.78
CA PRO A 122 0.42 13.61 5.02
C PRO A 122 1.49 12.55 4.70
N MET A 123 2.73 12.97 4.45
CA MET A 123 3.84 12.04 4.18
C MET A 123 4.19 11.21 5.42
N ARG A 124 4.21 11.86 6.59
CA ARG A 124 4.43 11.21 7.88
C ARG A 124 3.29 10.26 8.23
N ASP A 125 2.04 10.62 7.95
CA ASP A 125 0.89 9.73 8.13
C ASP A 125 1.03 8.47 7.27
N SER A 126 1.39 8.62 5.99
CA SER A 126 1.73 7.48 5.12
C SER A 126 2.88 6.65 5.66
N ALA A 127 3.97 7.27 6.11
CA ALA A 127 5.10 6.54 6.67
C ALA A 127 4.71 5.75 7.93
N ARG A 128 3.96 6.36 8.86
CA ARG A 128 3.58 5.74 10.13
C ARG A 128 2.52 4.66 9.97
N PHE A 129 1.56 4.86 9.07
CA PHE A 129 0.56 3.84 8.78
C PHE A 129 1.19 2.59 8.16
N HIS A 130 2.18 2.74 7.25
CA HIS A 130 2.75 1.61 6.52
C HIS A 130 3.99 0.96 7.16
N PHE A 131 4.80 1.73 7.89
CA PHE A 131 6.07 1.25 8.47
C PHE A 131 6.12 1.31 10.00
N GLY A 132 5.11 1.91 10.65
CA GLY A 132 5.06 2.06 12.10
C GLY A 132 6.08 3.06 12.66
N PHE A 133 6.35 2.94 13.97
CA PHE A 133 7.26 3.82 14.70
C PHE A 133 8.65 3.23 14.94
N THR A 134 8.80 1.91 14.81
CA THR A 134 10.10 1.23 14.97
C THR A 134 11.10 1.65 13.89
N VAL A 135 10.62 1.82 12.66
CA VAL A 135 11.45 2.21 11.51
C VAL A 135 11.76 3.71 11.57
N PRO A 136 13.04 4.11 11.51
CA PRO A 136 13.44 5.52 11.44
C PRO A 136 12.82 6.24 10.24
N TYR A 137 12.33 7.46 10.48
CA TYR A 137 11.78 8.35 9.46
C TYR A 137 12.72 9.54 9.27
N ILE A 138 13.24 9.70 8.06
CA ILE A 138 14.21 10.74 7.71
C ILE A 138 13.59 11.65 6.65
N ALA A 139 13.36 12.92 7.00
CA ALA A 139 12.75 13.88 6.08
C ALA A 139 13.78 14.51 5.13
N HIS A 140 13.40 14.71 3.87
CA HIS A 140 14.16 15.34 2.81
C HIS A 140 13.31 16.37 2.08
N THR A 141 13.92 17.40 1.51
CA THR A 141 13.20 18.50 0.87
C THR A 141 12.94 18.30 -0.64
N SER A 142 13.29 17.15 -1.21
CA SER A 142 12.94 16.79 -2.59
C SER A 142 13.04 15.28 -2.84
N ALA A 143 12.38 14.81 -3.91
CA ALA A 143 12.48 13.43 -4.38
C ALA A 143 13.92 13.05 -4.78
N GLU A 144 14.69 13.96 -5.38
CA GLU A 144 16.09 13.71 -5.76
C GLU A 144 16.97 13.44 -4.53
N ALA A 145 16.74 14.16 -3.43
CA ALA A 145 17.46 13.94 -2.18
C ALA A 145 17.13 12.57 -1.58
N VAL A 146 15.86 12.15 -1.64
CA VAL A 146 15.44 10.79 -1.25
C VAL A 146 16.10 9.73 -2.12
N ILE A 147 16.07 9.89 -3.45
CA ILE A 147 16.68 8.95 -4.40
C ILE A 147 18.17 8.79 -4.12
N ARG A 148 18.90 9.89 -3.93
CA ARG A 148 20.33 9.87 -3.60
C ARG A 148 20.58 9.14 -2.28
N ALA A 149 19.81 9.46 -1.24
CA ALA A 149 19.99 8.82 0.06
C ALA A 149 19.75 7.30 0.01
N VAL A 150 18.77 6.83 -0.76
CA VAL A 150 18.53 5.39 -0.99
C VAL A 150 19.67 4.77 -1.80
N ALA A 151 20.16 5.45 -2.84
CA ALA A 151 21.28 4.95 -3.64
C ALA A 151 22.56 4.78 -2.81
N ASP A 152 22.83 5.72 -1.89
CA ASP A 152 24.00 5.71 -1.01
C ASP A 152 23.84 4.77 0.21
N SER A 153 22.62 4.29 0.47
CA SER A 153 22.32 3.37 1.57
C SER A 153 22.62 1.92 1.21
N ASN A 154 22.68 1.05 2.23
CA ASN A 154 22.77 -0.40 2.05
C ASN A 154 21.48 -1.12 2.49
N GLY A 155 20.33 -0.62 2.01
CA GLY A 155 19.03 -1.25 2.24
C GLY A 155 17.90 -0.33 2.70
N ASP A 156 18.07 0.99 2.64
CA ASP A 156 17.01 1.93 3.02
C ASP A 156 15.91 2.02 1.96
N LEU A 157 14.75 2.53 2.38
CA LEU A 157 13.61 2.81 1.51
C LEU A 157 13.44 4.31 1.31
N GLY A 158 12.91 4.69 0.16
CA GLY A 158 12.49 6.06 -0.12
C GLY A 158 11.00 6.14 -0.40
N ILE A 159 10.34 7.20 0.04
CA ILE A 159 8.94 7.50 -0.29
C ILE A 159 8.78 8.95 -0.78
N PHE A 160 8.01 9.11 -1.84
CA PHE A 160 7.63 10.41 -2.38
C PHE A 160 6.35 10.29 -3.22
N ARG A 161 5.70 11.42 -3.47
CA ARG A 161 4.42 11.46 -4.18
C ARG A 161 4.63 11.33 -5.70
N PRO A 162 3.76 10.61 -6.43
CA PRO A 162 3.82 10.55 -7.90
C PRO A 162 3.63 11.93 -8.57
N ASP A 163 2.79 12.79 -7.98
CA ASP A 163 2.32 14.05 -8.55
C ASP A 163 3.25 15.25 -8.31
N GLY A 164 4.40 15.05 -7.63
CA GLY A 164 5.41 16.10 -7.44
C GLY A 164 6.08 16.59 -8.73
N ALA A 165 5.76 15.97 -9.87
CA ALA A 165 6.37 16.16 -11.19
C ALA A 165 6.33 17.60 -11.73
N ALA A 166 5.22 18.33 -11.51
CA ALA A 166 5.04 19.64 -12.15
C ALA A 166 5.95 20.75 -11.57
N ALA A 167 6.35 20.64 -10.31
CA ALA A 167 7.21 21.62 -9.64
C ALA A 167 8.65 21.12 -9.39
N SER A 168 8.87 19.79 -9.37
CA SER A 168 10.16 19.19 -8.96
C SER A 168 11.01 18.69 -10.13
N GLY A 169 10.51 18.80 -11.38
CA GLY A 169 11.23 18.29 -12.55
C GLY A 169 11.15 16.77 -12.69
N PRO A 170 11.96 16.16 -13.59
CA PRO A 170 11.87 14.76 -13.97
C PRO A 170 12.59 13.84 -12.97
N TRP A 171 12.19 13.84 -11.70
CA TRP A 171 12.84 13.05 -10.63
C TRP A 171 13.02 11.56 -10.99
N TRP A 172 12.11 11.00 -11.80
CA TRP A 172 12.15 9.60 -12.25
C TRP A 172 13.38 9.28 -13.10
N THR A 173 14.04 10.28 -13.69
CA THR A 173 15.31 10.10 -14.38
C THR A 173 16.41 9.62 -13.43
N GLY A 174 16.35 9.97 -12.14
CA GLY A 174 17.26 9.48 -11.11
C GLY A 174 17.11 7.99 -10.80
N LEU A 175 16.06 7.34 -11.30
CA LEU A 175 15.84 5.89 -11.17
C LEU A 175 16.31 5.10 -12.40
N THR A 176 16.88 5.77 -13.40
CA THR A 176 17.35 5.15 -14.64
C THR A 176 18.72 4.50 -14.45
N GLY A 177 18.97 3.41 -15.18
CA GLY A 177 20.20 2.63 -15.08
C GLY A 177 20.09 1.38 -14.19
N PRO A 178 21.05 0.44 -14.30
CA PRO A 178 20.96 -0.88 -13.68
C PRO A 178 21.14 -0.88 -12.16
N GLY A 179 21.98 0.01 -11.62
CA GLY A 179 22.25 0.12 -10.18
C GLY A 179 21.44 1.18 -9.45
N ALA A 180 20.63 1.96 -10.18
CA ALA A 180 19.81 3.01 -9.58
C ALA A 180 18.65 2.41 -8.76
N PRO A 181 18.18 3.11 -7.71
CA PRO A 181 16.97 2.71 -7.01
C PRO A 181 15.80 2.49 -7.96
N LYS A 182 14.90 1.57 -7.61
CA LYS A 182 13.71 1.22 -8.39
C LYS A 182 12.46 1.41 -7.55
N ILE A 183 11.36 1.78 -8.21
CA ILE A 183 10.03 1.70 -7.61
C ILE A 183 9.72 0.22 -7.36
N ILE A 184 9.33 -0.10 -6.13
CA ILE A 184 9.03 -1.47 -5.70
C ILE A 184 7.60 -1.63 -5.18
N ALA A 185 6.94 -0.53 -4.82
CA ALA A 185 5.55 -0.51 -4.37
C ALA A 185 4.88 0.84 -4.65
N ARG A 186 3.55 0.82 -4.68
CA ARG A 186 2.68 1.99 -4.60
C ARG A 186 1.81 1.84 -3.36
N LEU A 187 1.73 2.88 -2.55
CA LEU A 187 0.94 2.92 -1.33
C LEU A 187 -0.07 4.09 -1.36
N PRO A 188 -1.22 3.97 -0.69
CA PRO A 188 -1.73 2.75 -0.06
C PRO A 188 -2.04 1.66 -1.11
N PHE A 189 -1.77 0.40 -0.76
CA PHE A 189 -2.05 -0.73 -1.66
C PHE A 189 -3.55 -1.06 -1.69
N ILE A 190 -4.23 -0.95 -0.55
CA ILE A 190 -5.68 -1.08 -0.47
C ILE A 190 -6.26 0.33 -0.64
N ASP A 191 -6.76 0.63 -1.82
CA ASP A 191 -7.39 1.91 -2.10
C ASP A 191 -8.87 1.87 -1.74
N ARG A 192 -9.29 2.84 -0.93
CA ARG A 192 -10.64 2.95 -0.41
C ARG A 192 -10.94 4.40 -0.01
N PRO A 193 -12.22 4.81 -0.05
CA PRO A 193 -12.64 6.10 0.50
C PRO A 193 -12.24 6.25 1.98
N GLN A 194 -11.81 7.45 2.36
CA GLN A 194 -11.45 7.81 3.75
C GLN A 194 -10.29 7.00 4.35
N HIS A 195 -9.38 6.44 3.54
CA HIS A 195 -8.16 5.83 4.04
C HIS A 195 -7.37 6.83 4.93
N PRO A 196 -6.94 6.46 6.15
CA PRO A 196 -6.29 7.39 7.10
C PRO A 196 -4.94 7.91 6.59
N ALA A 197 -4.27 7.16 5.72
CA ALA A 197 -3.07 7.55 5.00
C ALA A 197 -3.32 7.53 3.48
N ALA A 198 -4.25 8.37 2.99
CA ALA A 198 -4.72 8.31 1.60
C ALA A 198 -3.72 8.86 0.57
N THR A 199 -2.67 9.58 1.00
CA THR A 199 -1.71 10.20 0.08
C THR A 199 -0.98 9.13 -0.74
N PRO A 200 -1.15 9.10 -2.08
CA PRO A 200 -0.44 8.16 -2.91
C PRO A 200 1.06 8.42 -2.87
N VAL A 201 1.84 7.38 -2.61
CA VAL A 201 3.30 7.44 -2.63
C VAL A 201 3.88 6.27 -3.41
N PHE A 202 4.98 6.52 -4.10
CA PHE A 202 5.87 5.44 -4.53
C PHE A 202 6.83 5.09 -3.41
N VAL A 203 7.15 3.81 -3.31
CA VAL A 203 8.24 3.31 -2.47
C VAL A 203 9.38 2.88 -3.39
N ILE A 204 10.58 3.40 -3.15
CA ILE A 204 11.80 3.00 -3.84
C ILE A 204 12.74 2.23 -2.92
N ALA A 205 13.55 1.36 -3.50
CA ALA A 205 14.66 0.68 -2.85
C ALA A 205 15.79 0.44 -3.87
N GLN A 206 16.96 -0.02 -3.43
CA GLN A 206 17.92 -0.60 -4.36
C GLN A 206 17.30 -1.76 -5.18
N PRO A 207 17.81 -2.04 -6.40
CA PRO A 207 17.27 -3.08 -7.28
C PRO A 207 17.06 -4.41 -6.55
N LEU A 208 15.83 -4.91 -6.60
CA LEU A 208 15.48 -6.21 -6.02
C LEU A 208 15.96 -7.33 -6.94
N THR A 209 16.72 -8.28 -6.39
CA THR A 209 17.10 -9.51 -7.09
C THR A 209 15.92 -10.46 -7.27
N ASP A 210 14.93 -10.39 -6.38
CA ASP A 210 13.75 -11.26 -6.33
C ASP A 210 12.61 -10.63 -5.50
N GLY A 211 11.39 -11.17 -5.64
CA GLY A 211 10.24 -10.78 -4.80
C GLY A 211 9.55 -9.44 -5.13
N GLY A 212 9.99 -8.76 -6.18
CA GLY A 212 9.26 -7.64 -6.78
C GLY A 212 7.92 -8.09 -7.37
N SER A 213 6.98 -7.15 -7.47
CA SER A 213 5.74 -7.37 -8.23
C SER A 213 5.93 -6.87 -9.64
N SER A 214 5.38 -7.57 -10.62
CA SER A 214 5.39 -7.16 -12.02
C SER A 214 3.99 -6.87 -12.56
N GLU A 215 2.98 -6.60 -11.73
CA GLU A 215 1.60 -6.34 -12.21
C GLU A 215 1.50 -5.00 -12.97
N VAL A 216 2.21 -3.96 -12.50
CA VAL A 216 2.33 -2.65 -13.16
C VAL A 216 3.80 -2.29 -13.33
N ARG A 217 4.22 -1.94 -14.55
CA ARG A 217 5.58 -1.50 -14.89
C ARG A 217 5.63 0.00 -15.04
N LEU A 218 6.69 0.62 -14.52
CA LEU A 218 6.96 2.05 -14.61
C LEU A 218 8.17 2.28 -15.53
N VAL A 219 8.01 3.22 -16.46
CA VAL A 219 9.00 3.54 -17.49
C VAL A 219 9.25 5.03 -17.51
N ALA A 220 10.53 5.42 -17.43
CA ALA A 220 10.98 6.73 -17.82
C ALA A 220 11.16 6.73 -19.34
N ALA A 221 10.39 7.56 -20.04
CA ALA A 221 10.47 7.70 -21.50
C ALA A 221 10.93 9.12 -21.85
N THR A 222 12.03 9.25 -22.57
CA THR A 222 12.49 10.54 -23.10
C THR A 222 12.24 10.58 -24.59
N VAL A 223 11.53 11.62 -25.05
CA VAL A 223 11.16 11.82 -26.46
C VAL A 223 11.57 13.21 -26.93
N GLU A 224 12.07 13.32 -28.16
CA GLU A 224 12.44 14.63 -28.75
C GLU A 224 11.20 15.52 -28.99
N ARG A 225 10.05 14.92 -29.34
CA ARG A 225 8.80 15.63 -29.62
C ARG A 225 7.62 14.93 -28.96
N TRP A 226 6.71 15.72 -28.39
CA TRP A 226 5.45 15.23 -27.86
C TRP A 226 4.32 15.37 -28.88
N ARG A 227 3.48 14.34 -28.95
CA ARG A 227 2.28 14.27 -29.78
C ARG A 227 1.16 13.60 -29.00
N GLU A 228 -0.07 14.03 -29.21
CA GLU A 228 -1.21 13.45 -28.48
C GLU A 228 -1.48 12.00 -28.91
N GLU A 229 -1.12 11.65 -30.15
CA GLU A 229 -1.18 10.28 -30.65
C GLU A 229 -0.30 9.32 -29.84
N ALA A 230 0.82 9.80 -29.28
CA ALA A 230 1.65 9.01 -28.36
C ALA A 230 0.92 8.66 -27.07
N ARG A 231 0.14 9.60 -26.50
CA ARG A 231 -0.71 9.32 -25.34
C ARG A 231 -1.74 8.25 -25.68
N ILE A 232 -2.39 8.38 -26.84
CA ILE A 232 -3.38 7.40 -27.31
C ILE A 232 -2.74 6.02 -27.49
N ALA A 233 -1.52 5.95 -28.05
CA ALA A 233 -0.77 4.70 -28.20
C ALA A 233 -0.48 4.05 -26.83
N ILE A 234 -0.05 4.82 -25.83
CA ILE A 234 0.14 4.35 -24.45
C ILE A 234 -1.19 3.82 -23.87
N VAL A 235 -2.29 4.56 -24.03
CA VAL A 235 -3.62 4.15 -23.54
C VAL A 235 -4.11 2.87 -24.20
N ARG A 236 -3.85 2.66 -25.51
CA ARG A 236 -4.18 1.42 -26.21
C ARG A 236 -3.46 0.19 -25.67
N LEU A 237 -2.27 0.38 -25.09
CA LEU A 237 -1.54 -0.67 -24.37
C LEU A 237 -2.04 -0.86 -22.93
N GLY A 238 -3.11 -0.17 -22.52
CA GLY A 238 -3.59 -0.14 -21.13
C GLY A 238 -2.73 0.70 -20.20
N GLY A 239 -1.84 1.53 -20.74
CA GLY A 239 -0.97 2.40 -19.98
C GLY A 239 -1.53 3.80 -19.74
N GLN A 240 -0.77 4.61 -19.01
CA GLN A 240 -1.07 6.01 -18.73
C GLN A 240 0.23 6.81 -18.54
N VAL A 241 0.17 8.11 -18.86
CA VAL A 241 1.23 9.08 -18.54
C VAL A 241 0.91 9.67 -17.17
N LEU A 242 1.73 9.38 -16.18
CA LEU A 242 1.60 9.85 -14.80
C LEU A 242 2.20 11.24 -14.59
N GLY A 243 3.19 11.61 -15.39
CA GLY A 243 3.88 12.89 -15.29
C GLY A 243 4.70 13.20 -16.54
N SER A 244 5.01 14.47 -16.72
CA SER A 244 5.91 14.95 -17.76
C SER A 244 6.70 16.14 -17.26
N ALA A 245 7.93 16.27 -17.75
CA ALA A 245 8.79 17.41 -17.45
C ALA A 245 9.75 17.66 -18.60
N GLY A 246 9.99 18.94 -18.90
CA GLY A 246 10.94 19.35 -19.93
C GLY A 246 12.36 18.94 -19.55
N VAL A 247 13.11 18.43 -20.54
CA VAL A 247 14.54 18.15 -20.44
C VAL A 247 15.27 18.86 -21.57
N ARG A 248 16.61 18.92 -21.52
CA ARG A 248 17.42 19.70 -22.48
C ARG A 248 17.07 19.43 -23.94
N ASP A 249 16.84 18.15 -24.29
CA ASP A 249 16.66 17.70 -25.67
C ASP A 249 15.25 17.14 -25.94
N GLY A 250 14.25 17.53 -25.14
CA GLY A 250 12.87 17.10 -25.37
C GLY A 250 12.01 17.03 -24.11
N LEU A 251 11.16 16.02 -24.04
CA LEU A 251 10.23 15.78 -22.94
C LEU A 251 10.53 14.44 -22.29
N SER A 252 10.70 14.44 -20.97
CA SER A 252 10.72 13.20 -20.18
C SER A 252 9.32 12.93 -19.65
N LEU A 253 8.92 11.66 -19.67
CA LEU A 253 7.62 11.17 -19.29
C LEU A 253 7.78 10.07 -18.25
N LEU A 254 6.92 10.11 -17.23
CA LEU A 254 6.68 8.99 -16.35
C LEU A 254 5.47 8.22 -16.88
N VAL A 255 5.70 7.00 -17.36
CA VAL A 255 4.67 6.15 -17.96
C VAL A 255 4.45 4.92 -17.08
N SER A 256 3.20 4.55 -16.83
CA SER A 256 2.86 3.23 -16.30
C SER A 256 2.17 2.39 -17.36
N VAL A 257 2.54 1.12 -17.47
CA VAL A 257 1.90 0.14 -18.36
C VAL A 257 1.62 -1.16 -17.59
N PRO A 258 0.66 -2.00 -18.03
CA PRO A 258 0.49 -3.33 -17.48
C PRO A 258 1.80 -4.12 -17.57
N GLY A 259 2.07 -4.95 -16.57
CA GLY A 259 3.27 -5.79 -16.49
C GLY A 259 3.56 -6.66 -17.71
N THR A 260 2.49 -7.07 -18.39
CA THR A 260 2.51 -7.87 -19.61
C THR A 260 3.05 -7.12 -20.82
N VAL A 261 3.09 -5.78 -20.80
CA VAL A 261 3.57 -4.94 -21.90
C VAL A 261 5.08 -4.76 -21.80
N THR A 262 5.84 -5.40 -22.70
CA THR A 262 7.31 -5.29 -22.75
C THR A 262 7.78 -3.89 -23.15
N LEU A 263 9.02 -3.53 -22.79
CA LEU A 263 9.64 -2.28 -23.25
C LEU A 263 9.69 -2.20 -24.78
N GLU A 264 9.95 -3.31 -25.46
CA GLU A 264 9.96 -3.39 -26.92
C GLU A 264 8.57 -3.09 -27.53
N ALA A 265 7.49 -3.61 -26.92
CA ALA A 265 6.14 -3.32 -27.37
C ALA A 265 5.78 -1.84 -27.19
N LEU A 266 6.18 -1.24 -26.08
CA LEU A 266 6.01 0.19 -25.81
C LEU A 266 6.84 1.05 -26.79
N ASP A 267 8.10 0.70 -27.02
CA ASP A 267 8.99 1.37 -27.97
C ASP A 267 8.42 1.36 -29.39
N LYS A 268 7.96 0.19 -29.84
CA LYS A 268 7.32 0.03 -31.15
C LYS A 268 6.07 0.91 -31.30
N ALA A 269 5.23 0.97 -30.25
CA ALA A 269 4.03 1.79 -30.26
C ALA A 269 4.35 3.29 -30.33
N LEU A 270 5.35 3.76 -29.59
CA LEU A 270 5.76 5.17 -29.60
C LEU A 270 6.51 5.56 -30.88
N THR A 271 7.34 4.68 -31.43
CA THR A 271 8.08 4.91 -32.68
C THR A 271 7.13 5.12 -33.86
N ALA A 272 5.99 4.42 -33.88
CA ALA A 272 4.97 4.58 -34.92
C ALA A 272 4.43 6.02 -35.02
N GLU A 273 4.47 6.77 -33.91
CA GLU A 273 3.94 8.14 -33.83
C GLU A 273 4.96 9.22 -34.23
N ARG A 274 6.14 8.85 -34.76
CA ARG A 274 7.16 9.77 -35.30
C ARG A 274 7.57 10.85 -34.30
N LEU A 275 7.89 10.43 -33.08
CA LEU A 275 8.31 11.30 -31.95
C LEU A 275 9.78 11.75 -32.03
N GLY A 276 10.52 11.28 -33.04
CA GLY A 276 11.96 11.46 -33.14
C GLY A 276 12.68 10.36 -32.37
N ARG A 277 13.79 10.69 -31.71
CA ARG A 277 14.49 9.76 -30.82
C ARG A 277 13.67 9.47 -29.58
N ILE A 278 13.65 8.20 -29.19
CA ILE A 278 12.96 7.68 -28.01
C ILE A 278 14.00 6.91 -27.20
N ASP A 279 14.07 7.19 -25.91
CA ASP A 279 14.85 6.43 -24.93
C ASP A 279 13.91 5.94 -23.83
N LEU A 280 13.90 4.63 -23.59
CA LEU A 280 13.05 3.99 -22.60
C LEU A 280 13.90 3.30 -21.54
N SER A 281 13.62 3.61 -20.29
CA SER A 281 14.25 2.96 -19.14
C SER A 281 13.20 2.47 -18.16
N GLU A 282 13.22 1.18 -17.84
CA GLU A 282 12.42 0.65 -16.74
C GLU A 282 12.98 1.15 -15.40
N ILE A 283 12.11 1.80 -14.64
CA ILE A 283 12.45 2.44 -13.36
C ILE A 283 11.80 1.74 -12.17
N GLY A 284 11.13 0.61 -12.41
CA GLY A 284 10.57 -0.25 -11.39
C GLY A 284 9.18 -0.75 -11.73
N SER A 285 8.57 -1.40 -10.75
CA SER A 285 7.27 -2.03 -10.89
C SER A 285 6.60 -2.18 -9.52
N HIS A 286 5.28 -2.31 -9.51
CA HIS A 286 4.52 -2.55 -8.28
C HIS A 286 3.31 -3.45 -8.51
N ALA A 287 2.70 -3.92 -7.42
CA ALA A 287 1.42 -4.60 -7.46
C ALA A 287 0.31 -3.62 -7.85
N GLU A 288 -0.65 -4.08 -8.65
CA GLU A 288 -1.84 -3.31 -8.96
C GLU A 288 -2.60 -3.03 -7.66
N VAL A 289 -2.99 -1.77 -7.49
CA VAL A 289 -3.69 -1.32 -6.30
C VAL A 289 -5.01 -2.08 -6.17
N PHE A 290 -5.26 -2.59 -4.97
CA PHE A 290 -6.48 -3.33 -4.67
C PHE A 290 -7.58 -2.34 -4.28
N VAL A 291 -8.53 -2.13 -5.18
CA VAL A 291 -9.64 -1.20 -4.98
C VAL A 291 -10.77 -1.91 -4.23
N LEU A 292 -11.14 -1.38 -3.07
CA LEU A 292 -12.33 -1.79 -2.32
C LEU A 292 -13.46 -0.79 -2.58
N ASP A 293 -14.39 -1.17 -3.46
CA ASP A 293 -15.66 -0.48 -3.55
C ASP A 293 -16.49 -0.75 -2.28
N ARG A 294 -17.14 0.28 -1.72
CA ARG A 294 -18.11 0.07 -0.64
C ARG A 294 -19.22 -0.86 -1.15
N PRO A 295 -19.57 -1.96 -0.47
CA PRO A 295 -20.94 -2.46 -0.60
C PRO A 295 -21.86 -1.35 -0.11
N GLY A 296 -22.87 -1.03 -0.92
CA GLY A 296 -23.80 0.08 -0.68
C GLY A 296 -24.31 0.08 0.76
N MET A 297 -24.47 1.27 1.32
CA MET A 297 -25.23 1.46 2.56
C MET A 297 -26.68 1.03 2.30
N GLY A 298 -26.95 -0.26 2.49
CA GLY A 298 -28.28 -0.80 2.72
C GLY A 298 -28.55 -0.73 4.22
N GLY A 299 -29.48 0.16 4.58
CA GLY A 299 -30.00 0.40 5.92
C GLY A 299 -31.02 1.53 5.84
#